data_AF-W2MRZ6-F1
#
_entry.id   AF-W2MRZ6-F1
#
_cell.length_a   1.000
_cell.length_b   1.000
_cell.length_c   1.000
_cell.angle_alpha   90.00
_cell.angle_beta   90.00
_cell.angle_gamma   90.00
#
_symmetry.space_group_name_H-M   'P 1'
#
loop_
_entity.id
_entity.type
_entity.pdbx_description
1 polymer ?
#
loop_
_entity_poly.entity_id
_entity_poly.type
_entity_poly.pdbx_seq_one_letter_code
_entity_poly.pdbx_strand_id
1 'polypeptide(L)'
;MERRTTEPTAISTSRYRAELVKLMSFKDDKTYDVSHSFTAEKLLSITPTLVCHWMNKRAYGDPEPNEDIRPIHVRSSIAKKAVSAFMPRLNKTWDPVTKQGNPTRSDDVNKLIKCRVKSTSLCEFISVLELIRSSRSRTSSSLMIGSVLTLQWHIIARIDDMMKLQFSNFSYNSQYPFKWY
;
A
#
# COMPACT_ATOMS: atom_id res chain seq x y z
N MET A 1 -0.20 14.96 23.88
CA MET A 1 -0.83 14.38 22.67
C MET A 1 -0.74 12.86 22.79
N GLU A 2 -1.68 12.29 23.52
CA GLU A 2 -1.68 10.89 23.94
C GLU A 2 -2.24 10.02 22.81
N ARG A 3 -1.40 9.14 22.24
CA ARG A 3 -1.79 8.30 21.11
C ARG A 3 -2.63 7.15 21.63
N ARG A 4 -3.90 7.10 21.19
CA ARG A 4 -4.82 5.96 21.32
C ARG A 4 -4.09 4.65 21.05
N THR A 5 -3.82 3.89 22.10
CA THR A 5 -3.62 2.44 22.09
C THR A 5 -4.95 1.80 21.74
N THR A 6 -5.29 1.72 20.45
CA THR A 6 -6.42 0.88 20.03
C THR A 6 -6.01 -0.57 20.21
N GLU A 7 -6.56 -1.23 21.23
CA GLU A 7 -6.54 -2.68 21.36
C GLU A 7 -7.07 -3.31 20.06
N PRO A 8 -6.40 -4.33 19.50
CA PRO A 8 -6.85 -4.97 18.29
C PRO A 8 -8.11 -5.81 18.59
N THR A 9 -9.25 -5.41 18.03
CA THR A 9 -10.49 -6.19 18.03
C THR A 9 -10.26 -7.61 17.52
N ALA A 10 -10.98 -8.60 18.06
CA ALA A 10 -10.79 -10.04 17.78
C ALA A 10 -10.83 -10.44 16.28
N ILE A 11 -11.48 -9.64 15.43
CA ILE A 11 -11.51 -9.83 13.96
C ILE A 11 -10.19 -9.37 13.29
N SER A 12 -9.52 -8.36 13.88
CA SER A 12 -8.20 -7.89 13.44
C SER A 12 -7.11 -8.92 13.77
N THR A 13 -7.23 -9.63 14.90
CA THR A 13 -6.20 -10.60 15.33
C THR A 13 -6.19 -11.85 14.47
N SER A 14 -7.35 -12.37 14.03
CA SER A 14 -7.45 -13.53 13.14
C SER A 14 -6.81 -13.25 11.76
N ARG A 15 -7.17 -12.14 11.11
CA ARG A 15 -6.56 -11.74 9.83
C ARG A 15 -5.06 -11.47 9.98
N TYR A 16 -4.64 -10.86 11.09
CA TYR A 16 -3.21 -10.59 11.30
C TYR A 16 -2.42 -11.88 11.52
N ARG A 17 -2.99 -12.84 12.26
CA ARG A 17 -2.39 -14.18 12.43
C ARG A 17 -2.22 -14.90 11.10
N ALA A 18 -3.25 -14.90 10.25
CA ALA A 18 -3.17 -15.53 8.94
C ALA A 18 -1.99 -14.97 8.10
N GLU A 19 -1.70 -13.68 8.21
CA GLU A 19 -0.56 -13.06 7.53
C GLU A 19 0.78 -13.47 8.14
N LEU A 20 0.88 -13.58 9.47
CA LEU A 20 2.07 -14.10 10.13
C LEU A 20 2.34 -15.56 9.74
N VAL A 21 1.30 -16.39 9.73
CA VAL A 21 1.38 -17.80 9.33
C VAL A 21 1.90 -17.91 7.90
N LYS A 22 1.37 -17.12 6.95
CA LYS A 22 1.89 -17.10 5.57
C LYS A 22 3.37 -16.72 5.48
N LEU A 23 3.85 -15.78 6.28
CA LEU A 23 5.27 -15.41 6.32
C LEU A 23 6.12 -16.57 6.86
N MET A 24 5.68 -17.19 7.96
CA MET A 24 6.42 -18.29 8.57
C MET A 24 6.42 -19.54 7.69
N SER A 25 5.31 -19.81 7.01
CA SER A 25 5.22 -20.88 6.01
C SER A 25 6.19 -20.64 4.86
N PHE A 26 6.32 -19.39 4.40
CA PHE A 26 7.30 -19.01 3.39
C PHE A 26 8.75 -19.15 3.87
N LYS A 27 9.02 -18.85 5.15
CA LYS A 27 10.35 -18.97 5.74
C LYS A 27 10.80 -20.42 5.89
N ASP A 28 9.92 -21.27 6.42
CA ASP A 28 10.26 -22.64 6.81
C ASP A 28 9.90 -23.68 5.72
N ASP A 29 9.40 -23.21 4.57
CA ASP A 29 8.88 -24.00 3.44
C ASP A 29 7.89 -25.10 3.87
N LYS A 30 7.00 -24.74 4.80
CA LYS A 30 6.05 -25.66 5.45
C LYS A 30 4.69 -25.02 5.60
N THR A 31 3.63 -25.81 5.51
CA THR A 31 2.27 -25.30 5.77
C THR A 31 1.96 -25.38 7.26
N TYR A 32 1.83 -24.23 7.91
CA TYR A 32 1.33 -24.13 9.29
C TYR A 32 -0.19 -23.95 9.33
N ASP A 33 -0.81 -24.46 10.38
CA ASP A 33 -2.20 -24.16 10.69
C ASP A 33 -2.38 -22.68 11.08
N VAL A 34 -3.54 -22.10 10.77
CA VAL A 34 -3.84 -20.68 11.04
C VAL A 34 -3.84 -20.36 12.55
N SER A 35 -4.12 -21.36 13.39
CA SER A 35 -4.09 -21.25 14.85
C SER A 35 -2.71 -21.47 15.46
N HIS A 36 -1.69 -21.80 14.65
CA HIS A 36 -0.35 -22.10 15.15
C HIS A 36 0.28 -20.89 15.86
N SER A 37 0.81 -21.12 17.07
CA SER A 37 1.54 -20.14 17.85
C SER A 37 3.04 -20.29 17.61
N PHE A 38 3.70 -19.18 17.24
CA PHE A 38 5.14 -19.15 17.04
C PHE A 38 5.85 -18.69 18.32
N THR A 39 6.98 -19.33 18.64
CA THR A 39 7.81 -18.95 19.80
C THR A 39 8.53 -17.62 19.55
N ALA A 40 8.89 -16.93 20.63
CA ALA A 40 9.60 -15.65 20.55
C ALA A 40 10.94 -15.78 19.79
N GLU A 41 11.66 -16.88 19.97
CA GLU A 41 12.91 -17.17 19.26
C GLU A 41 12.72 -17.27 17.75
N LYS A 42 11.66 -17.98 17.32
CA LYS A 42 11.30 -18.04 15.90
C LYS A 42 10.97 -16.66 15.34
N LEU A 43 10.26 -15.83 16.09
CA LEU A 43 9.93 -14.47 15.67
C LEU A 43 11.16 -13.55 15.62
N LEU A 44 12.13 -13.74 16.52
CA LEU A 44 13.42 -13.01 16.51
C LEU A 44 14.31 -13.41 15.33
N SER A 45 14.14 -14.62 14.78
CA SER A 45 14.89 -15.08 13.59
C SER A 45 14.44 -14.42 12.28
N ILE A 46 13.33 -13.68 12.27
CA ILE A 46 12.82 -13.00 11.08
C ILE A 46 13.73 -11.83 10.73
N THR A 47 14.22 -11.82 9.49
CA THR A 47 15.08 -10.74 8.97
C THR A 47 14.30 -9.79 8.04
N PRO A 48 14.76 -8.53 7.88
CA PRO A 48 14.21 -7.62 6.87
C PRO A 48 14.19 -8.20 5.46
N THR A 49 15.27 -8.87 5.05
CA THR A 49 15.41 -9.47 3.72
C THR A 49 14.33 -10.51 3.45
N LEU A 50 14.06 -11.38 4.44
CA LEU A 50 12.97 -12.36 4.36
C LEU A 50 11.61 -11.66 4.19
N VAL A 51 11.36 -10.59 4.94
CA VAL A 51 10.13 -9.80 4.83
C VAL A 51 10.00 -9.18 3.43
N CYS A 52 11.09 -8.68 2.85
CA CYS A 52 11.13 -8.15 1.48
C CYS A 52 10.82 -9.25 0.45
N HIS A 53 11.50 -10.39 0.50
CA HIS A 53 11.28 -11.51 -0.42
C HIS A 53 9.84 -12.03 -0.36
N TRP A 54 9.30 -12.18 0.84
CA TRP A 54 7.91 -12.58 1.02
C TRP A 54 6.93 -11.55 0.43
N MET A 55 7.16 -10.26 0.67
CA MET A 55 6.34 -9.18 0.10
C MET A 55 6.45 -9.11 -1.42
N ASN A 56 7.60 -9.48 -1.99
CA ASN A 56 7.84 -9.54 -3.42
C ASN A 56 7.14 -10.74 -4.06
N LYS A 57 7.31 -11.94 -3.50
CA LYS A 57 6.60 -13.16 -3.96
C LYS A 57 5.10 -12.93 -4.07
N ARG A 58 4.52 -12.20 -3.13
CA ARG A 58 3.10 -11.85 -3.13
C ARG A 58 2.70 -10.81 -4.18
N ALA A 59 3.56 -9.85 -4.44
CA ALA A 59 3.26 -8.76 -5.37
C ALA A 59 3.50 -9.17 -6.83
N TYR A 60 4.54 -9.95 -7.08
CA TYR A 60 5.04 -10.25 -8.42
C TYR A 60 4.98 -11.75 -8.78
N GLY A 61 4.72 -12.63 -7.82
CA GLY A 61 4.88 -14.07 -8.00
C GLY A 61 6.34 -14.55 -7.82
N ASP A 62 7.28 -13.63 -7.63
CA ASP A 62 8.72 -13.87 -7.55
C ASP A 62 9.32 -13.17 -6.30
N PRO A 63 10.12 -13.84 -5.45
CA PRO A 63 10.80 -13.19 -4.31
C PRO A 63 11.83 -12.13 -4.73
N GLU A 64 12.41 -12.25 -5.91
CA GLU A 64 13.44 -11.36 -6.46
C GLU A 64 13.03 -10.83 -7.84
N PRO A 65 11.98 -9.99 -7.89
CA PRO A 65 11.44 -9.47 -9.13
C PRO A 65 12.45 -8.53 -9.79
N ASN A 66 12.54 -8.59 -11.12
CA ASN A 66 13.27 -7.59 -11.89
C ASN A 66 12.62 -6.20 -11.74
N GLU A 67 13.40 -5.13 -11.84
CA GLU A 67 12.95 -3.73 -11.66
C GLU A 67 11.82 -3.32 -12.63
N ASP A 68 11.74 -4.01 -13.77
CA ASP A 68 10.75 -3.76 -14.84
C ASP A 68 9.39 -4.43 -14.62
N ILE A 69 9.29 -5.40 -13.70
CA ILE A 69 8.04 -6.13 -13.47
C ILE A 69 7.09 -5.21 -12.68
N ARG A 70 5.86 -5.05 -13.17
CA ARG A 70 4.81 -4.29 -12.48
C ARG A 70 4.13 -5.17 -11.42
N PRO A 71 3.84 -4.64 -10.22
CA PRO A 71 3.22 -5.44 -9.17
C PRO A 71 1.80 -5.83 -9.59
N ILE A 72 1.53 -7.14 -9.56
CA ILE A 72 0.26 -7.76 -9.94
C ILE A 72 -0.79 -7.60 -8.83
N HIS A 73 -0.36 -7.56 -7.56
CA HIS A 73 -1.25 -7.47 -6.38
C HIS A 73 -0.91 -6.27 -5.48
N VAL A 74 -1.90 -5.42 -5.20
CA VAL A 74 -1.70 -3.98 -4.85
C VAL A 74 -1.73 -3.60 -3.36
N ARG A 75 -1.90 -4.49 -2.37
CA ARG A 75 -1.94 -4.05 -0.94
C ARG A 75 -0.99 -4.79 0.00
N SER A 76 0.26 -4.33 0.05
CA SER A 76 1.31 -4.83 0.97
C SER A 76 1.32 -4.18 2.36
N SER A 77 0.63 -3.05 2.55
CA SER A 77 0.63 -2.30 3.82
C SER A 77 -0.07 -3.04 4.97
N ILE A 78 -1.15 -3.77 4.68
CA ILE A 78 -1.88 -4.58 5.66
C ILE A 78 -1.03 -5.75 6.13
N ALA A 79 -0.36 -6.44 5.20
CA ALA A 79 0.53 -7.55 5.50
C ALA A 79 1.69 -7.14 6.39
N LYS A 80 2.34 -6.01 6.08
CA LYS A 80 3.38 -5.42 6.93
C LYS A 80 2.85 -5.15 8.33
N LYS A 81 1.71 -4.46 8.43
CA LYS A 81 1.13 -4.06 9.73
C LYS A 81 0.77 -5.28 10.56
N ALA A 82 0.24 -6.32 9.92
CA ALA A 82 -0.09 -7.60 10.55
C ALA A 82 1.14 -8.29 11.16
N VAL A 83 2.18 -8.50 10.35
CA VAL A 83 3.43 -9.13 10.83
C VAL A 83 4.08 -8.29 11.91
N SER A 84 4.14 -6.97 11.73
CA SER A 84 4.72 -6.04 12.70
C SER A 84 4.09 -6.18 14.08
N ALA A 85 2.78 -6.42 14.17
CA ALA A 85 2.06 -6.50 15.44
C ALA A 85 2.53 -7.67 16.33
N PHE A 86 3.14 -8.70 15.76
CA PHE A 86 3.67 -9.85 16.49
C PHE A 86 5.17 -9.78 16.74
N MET A 87 5.87 -8.77 16.21
CA MET A 87 7.31 -8.66 16.41
C MET A 87 7.62 -8.33 17.88
N PRO A 88 8.52 -9.09 18.56
CA PRO A 88 8.81 -8.90 19.98
C PRO A 88 9.25 -7.49 20.36
N ARG A 89 9.87 -6.76 19.41
CA ARG A 89 10.40 -5.40 19.61
C ARG A 89 9.62 -4.37 18.81
N LEU A 90 8.29 -4.38 18.91
CA LEU A 90 7.34 -3.60 18.09
C LEU A 90 7.78 -2.15 17.81
N ASN A 91 8.19 -1.42 18.86
CA ASN A 91 8.50 0.01 18.80
C ASN A 91 9.95 0.34 18.44
N LYS A 92 10.87 -0.65 18.46
CA LYS A 92 12.28 -0.42 18.15
C LYS A 92 12.50 -0.51 16.65
N THR A 93 13.04 0.54 16.05
CA THR A 93 13.47 0.52 14.63
C THR A 93 14.53 -0.57 14.42
N TRP A 94 14.56 -1.18 13.24
CA TRP A 94 15.58 -2.16 12.89
C TRP A 94 16.95 -1.48 12.80
N ASP A 95 17.93 -2.03 13.52
CA ASP A 95 19.33 -1.63 13.41
C ASP A 95 20.07 -2.66 12.53
N PRO A 96 20.61 -2.25 11.38
CA PRO A 96 21.33 -3.14 10.47
C PRO A 96 22.67 -3.64 11.03
N VAL A 97 23.31 -2.90 11.94
CA VAL A 97 24.61 -3.24 12.52
C VAL A 97 24.44 -4.31 13.59
N THR A 98 23.54 -4.08 14.54
CA THR A 98 23.31 -5.02 15.64
C THR A 98 22.33 -6.15 15.27
N LYS A 99 21.71 -6.07 14.08
CA LYS A 99 20.67 -7.00 13.57
C LYS A 99 19.52 -7.18 14.57
N GLN A 100 19.10 -6.07 15.18
CA GLN A 100 18.16 -6.06 16.28
C GLN A 100 17.05 -5.03 16.06
N GLY A 101 15.84 -5.34 16.53
CA GLY A 101 14.69 -4.44 16.44
C GLY A 101 13.52 -5.10 15.70
N ASN A 102 12.59 -4.29 15.20
CA ASN A 102 11.48 -4.78 14.40
C ASN A 102 11.87 -4.84 12.91
N PRO A 103 12.04 -6.03 12.31
CA PRO A 103 12.52 -6.17 10.92
C PRO A 103 11.60 -5.52 9.89
N THR A 104 10.30 -5.38 10.21
CA THR A 104 9.33 -4.70 9.33
C THR A 104 9.51 -3.19 9.28
N ARG A 105 10.25 -2.59 10.23
CA ARG A 105 10.55 -1.16 10.32
C ARG A 105 11.92 -0.78 9.72
N SER A 106 12.59 -1.71 9.04
CA SER A 106 13.83 -1.45 8.30
C SER A 106 13.62 -0.51 7.12
N ASP A 107 14.69 0.16 6.71
CA ASP A 107 14.68 1.06 5.56
C ASP A 107 14.38 0.31 4.26
N ASP A 108 14.89 -0.91 4.09
CA ASP A 108 14.63 -1.75 2.92
C ASP A 108 13.13 -2.05 2.74
N VAL A 109 12.46 -2.46 3.83
CA VAL A 109 11.02 -2.75 3.80
C VAL A 109 10.21 -1.46 3.59
N ASN A 110 10.65 -0.32 4.15
CA ASN A 110 10.01 0.97 3.93
C ASN A 110 10.15 1.43 2.47
N LYS A 111 11.37 1.30 1.89
CA LYS A 111 11.66 1.61 0.49
C LYS A 111 10.81 0.75 -0.44
N LEU A 112 10.69 -0.55 -0.14
CA LEU A 112 9.86 -1.47 -0.90
C LEU A 112 8.38 -1.05 -0.94
N ILE A 113 7.84 -0.54 0.17
CA ILE A 113 6.45 -0.05 0.21
C ILE A 113 6.31 1.27 -0.53
N LYS A 114 7.26 2.19 -0.37
CA LYS A 114 7.25 3.48 -1.06
C LYS A 114 7.29 3.31 -2.58
N CYS A 115 8.16 2.41 -3.08
CA CYS A 115 8.26 2.09 -4.50
C CYS A 115 7.00 1.45 -5.11
N ARG A 116 6.05 0.97 -4.30
CA ARG A 116 4.78 0.40 -4.78
C ARG A 116 3.66 1.43 -4.90
N VAL A 117 3.84 2.61 -4.32
CA VAL A 117 2.96 3.76 -4.50
C VAL A 117 3.56 4.67 -5.59
N LYS A 118 3.90 4.08 -6.75
CA LYS A 118 4.29 4.91 -7.89
C LYS A 118 3.04 5.69 -8.33
N SER A 119 3.13 7.01 -8.26
CA SER A 119 2.16 7.88 -8.92
C SER A 119 2.08 7.47 -10.38
N THR A 120 0.86 7.27 -10.89
CA THR A 120 0.64 7.08 -12.33
C THR A 120 1.39 8.18 -13.07
N SER A 121 2.21 7.82 -14.05
CA SER A 121 2.95 8.81 -14.82
C SER A 121 1.98 9.66 -15.65
N LEU A 122 2.37 10.90 -15.97
CA LEU A 122 1.57 11.77 -16.84
C LEU A 122 1.24 11.08 -18.18
N CYS A 123 2.20 10.35 -18.75
CA CYS A 123 2.01 9.62 -20.01
C CYS A 123 0.92 8.55 -19.90
N GLU A 124 0.94 7.73 -18.84
CA GLU A 124 -0.10 6.73 -18.61
C GLU A 124 -1.47 7.36 -18.39
N PHE A 125 -1.52 8.50 -17.69
CA PHE A 125 -2.75 9.25 -17.49
C PHE A 125 -3.32 9.78 -18.82
N ILE A 126 -2.48 10.34 -19.69
CA ILE A 126 -2.87 10.79 -21.02
C ILE A 126 -3.40 9.62 -21.85
N SER A 127 -2.72 8.47 -21.87
CA SER A 127 -3.20 7.29 -22.61
C SER A 127 -4.56 6.79 -22.12
N VAL A 128 -4.84 6.88 -20.82
CA VAL A 128 -6.18 6.56 -20.27
C VAL A 128 -7.22 7.56 -20.75
N LEU A 129 -6.93 8.86 -20.75
CA LEU A 129 -7.83 9.88 -21.26
C LEU A 129 -8.10 9.70 -22.75
N GLU A 130 -7.07 9.38 -23.54
CA GLU A 130 -7.21 9.09 -24.97
C GLU A 130 -8.11 7.89 -25.22
N LEU A 131 -7.94 6.80 -24.45
CA LEU A 131 -8.79 5.61 -24.54
C LEU A 131 -10.27 5.91 -24.21
N ILE A 132 -10.52 6.72 -23.17
CA ILE A 132 -11.88 7.13 -22.79
C ILE A 132 -12.50 7.96 -23.92
N ARG A 133 -11.73 8.87 -24.51
CA ARG A 133 -12.15 9.75 -25.60
C ARG A 133 -12.32 9.01 -26.94
N SER A 134 -11.57 7.94 -27.16
CA SER A 134 -11.66 7.10 -28.35
C SER A 134 -12.78 6.06 -28.26
N SER A 135 -13.37 5.86 -27.08
CA SER A 135 -14.48 4.92 -26.92
C SER A 135 -15.68 5.36 -27.78
N ARG A 136 -16.16 4.44 -28.62
CA ARG A 136 -17.14 4.68 -29.70
C ARG A 136 -18.55 5.02 -29.20
N SER A 137 -18.74 5.02 -27.88
CA SER A 137 -19.95 5.42 -27.17
C SER A 137 -19.77 6.85 -26.64
N ARG A 138 -20.15 7.86 -27.45
CA ARG A 138 -20.28 9.25 -27.00
C ARG A 138 -21.53 9.40 -26.11
N THR A 139 -21.57 8.65 -25.03
CA THR A 139 -22.58 8.78 -23.98
C THR A 139 -22.19 9.93 -23.07
N SER A 140 -23.17 10.60 -22.46
CA SER A 140 -22.93 11.63 -21.45
C SER A 140 -21.99 11.14 -20.32
N SER A 141 -22.01 9.83 -20.05
CA SER A 141 -21.15 9.16 -19.07
C SER A 141 -19.67 9.17 -19.45
N SER A 142 -19.29 8.98 -20.72
CA SER A 142 -17.86 8.97 -21.11
C SER A 142 -17.23 10.36 -20.99
N LEU A 143 -18.00 11.41 -21.33
CA LEU A 143 -17.60 12.80 -21.10
C LEU A 143 -17.46 13.11 -19.60
N MET A 144 -18.41 12.65 -18.78
CA MET A 144 -18.36 12.83 -17.32
C MET A 144 -17.14 12.15 -16.70
N ILE A 145 -16.84 10.91 -17.09
CA ILE A 145 -15.66 10.17 -16.61
C ILE A 145 -14.37 10.92 -16.99
N GLY A 146 -14.26 11.39 -18.23
CA GLY A 146 -13.11 12.19 -18.67
C GLY A 146 -12.93 13.47 -17.85
N SER A 147 -14.00 14.20 -17.58
CA SER A 147 -13.98 15.42 -16.76
C SER A 147 -13.61 15.15 -15.31
N VAL A 148 -14.18 14.10 -14.69
CA VAL A 148 -13.87 13.71 -13.30
C VAL A 148 -12.40 13.34 -13.17
N LEU A 149 -11.86 12.50 -14.06
CA LEU A 149 -10.45 12.10 -14.01
C LEU A 149 -9.50 13.28 -14.25
N THR A 150 -9.84 14.16 -15.19
CA THR A 150 -9.04 15.36 -15.47
C THR A 150 -9.00 16.29 -14.26
N LEU A 151 -10.15 16.57 -13.66
CA LEU A 151 -10.22 17.42 -12.49
C LEU A 151 -9.50 16.78 -11.29
N GLN A 152 -9.74 15.49 -11.04
CA GLN A 152 -9.05 14.72 -10.00
C GLN A 152 -7.53 14.88 -10.08
N TRP A 153 -6.97 14.81 -11.29
CA TRP A 153 -5.54 14.99 -11.52
C TRP A 153 -5.06 16.40 -11.16
N HIS A 154 -5.79 17.44 -11.57
CA HIS A 154 -5.39 18.84 -11.33
C HIS A 154 -5.40 19.22 -9.85
N ILE A 155 -6.39 18.75 -9.09
CA ILE A 155 -6.53 19.10 -7.66
C ILE A 155 -5.96 18.04 -6.71
N ILE A 156 -5.32 16.98 -7.25
CA ILE A 156 -4.71 15.88 -6.46
C ILE A 156 -5.72 15.30 -5.45
N ALA A 157 -6.96 15.11 -5.89
CA ALA A 157 -8.06 14.67 -5.03
C ALA A 157 -8.20 13.14 -4.99
N ARG A 158 -8.75 12.63 -3.88
CA ARG A 158 -9.18 11.22 -3.81
C ARG A 158 -10.48 11.06 -4.58
N ILE A 159 -10.70 9.87 -5.15
CA ILE A 159 -11.94 9.58 -5.89
C ILE A 159 -13.19 9.73 -5.00
N ASP A 160 -13.10 9.38 -3.72
CA ASP A 160 -14.21 9.53 -2.77
C ASP A 160 -14.63 11.00 -2.58
N ASP A 161 -13.66 11.93 -2.64
CA ASP A 161 -13.92 13.37 -2.53
C ASP A 161 -14.49 13.91 -3.85
N MET A 162 -13.99 13.42 -4.98
CA MET A 162 -14.52 13.75 -6.32
C MET A 162 -16.00 13.38 -6.47
N MET A 163 -16.44 12.25 -5.89
CA MET A 163 -17.83 11.80 -5.98
C MET A 163 -18.80 12.61 -5.10
N LYS A 164 -18.28 13.42 -4.18
CA LYS A 164 -19.08 14.31 -3.30
C LYS A 164 -19.02 15.77 -3.72
N LEU A 165 -18.28 16.05 -4.79
CA LEU A 165 -18.03 17.39 -5.29
C LEU A 165 -19.33 18.01 -5.82
N GLN A 166 -19.66 19.21 -5.32
CA GLN A 166 -20.80 20.00 -5.75
C GLN A 166 -20.32 21.32 -6.36
N PHE A 167 -21.15 21.94 -7.20
CA PHE A 167 -20.83 23.24 -7.79
C PHE A 167 -20.63 24.34 -6.73
N SER A 168 -21.30 24.24 -5.58
CA SER A 168 -21.12 25.12 -4.43
C SER A 168 -19.72 25.06 -3.80
N ASN A 169 -18.94 24.00 -4.09
CA ASN A 169 -17.57 23.88 -3.59
C ASN A 169 -16.56 24.68 -4.42
N PHE A 170 -16.95 25.14 -5.62
CA PHE A 170 -16.11 25.99 -6.45
C PHE A 170 -16.42 27.45 -6.19
N SER A 171 -15.38 28.22 -5.92
CA SER A 171 -15.46 29.68 -5.89
C SER A 171 -14.42 30.24 -6.84
N TYR A 172 -14.80 31.28 -7.58
CA TYR A 172 -13.88 32.01 -8.43
C TYR A 172 -12.92 32.81 -7.54
N ASN A 173 -11.61 32.68 -7.79
CA ASN A 173 -10.61 33.47 -7.09
C ASN A 173 -10.56 34.88 -7.68
N SER A 174 -11.18 35.84 -6.99
CA SER A 174 -11.21 37.25 -7.41
C SER A 174 -9.88 37.99 -7.22
N GLN A 175 -8.95 37.44 -6.43
CA GLN A 175 -7.66 38.09 -6.15
C GLN A 175 -6.59 37.80 -7.20
N TYR A 176 -6.64 36.62 -7.86
CA TYR A 176 -5.69 36.25 -8.90
C TYR A 176 -6.41 35.49 -10.04
N PRO A 177 -6.93 36.21 -11.06
CA PRO A 177 -7.73 35.63 -12.15
C PRO A 177 -7.05 34.51 -12.96
N PHE A 178 -5.72 34.40 -12.84
CA PHE A 178 -4.88 33.53 -13.67
C PHE A 178 -4.24 32.36 -12.89
N LYS A 179 -4.57 32.16 -11.60
CA LYS A 179 -4.02 31.07 -10.78
C LYS A 179 -5.12 30.25 -10.10
N TRP A 180 -5.22 28.98 -10.49
CA TRP A 180 -6.02 27.98 -9.80
C TRP A 180 -5.19 27.41 -8.62
N TYR A 181 -5.75 27.45 -7.41
CA TYR A 181 -5.21 26.79 -6.21
C TYR A 181 -6.04 25.57 -5.86
#